data_AF-A0A2N8BSF4-F1
#
_entry.id   AF-A0A2N8BSF4-F1
#
_cell.length_a   1.000
_cell.length_b   1.000
_cell.length_c   1.000
_cell.angle_alpha   90.00
_cell.angle_beta   90.00
_cell.angle_gamma   90.00
#
_symmetry.space_group_name_H-M   'P 1'
#
loop_
_entity.id
_entity.type
_entity.pdbx_description
1 polymer ?
#
loop_
_entity_poly.entity_id
_entity_poly.type
_entity_poly.pdbx_seq_one_letter_code
_entity_poly.pdbx_strand_id
1 'polypeptide(L)'
;LLDAPQPGAGLVVHNKLLTYQDKRYRYDAFGRLIEKRSAKRGLQRFGYDAESRLIEVRNKNGSVVRMTYDPLGRRIEKTEHAPHGYPLGETRFTWDGLRLLQEHRHQQTSLYLYEDEGYEPLARVDGTGPLQK
;
A
#
# COMPACT_ATOMS: atom_id res chain seq x y z
N LEU A 1 -36.76 21.18 -7.57
CA LEU A 1 -36.43 20.16 -8.58
C LEU A 1 -35.04 19.64 -8.22
N LEU A 2 -34.93 18.50 -7.55
CA LEU A 2 -33.63 17.94 -7.14
C LEU A 2 -33.16 17.05 -8.27
N ASP A 3 -32.08 17.45 -8.94
CA ASP A 3 -31.45 16.63 -9.97
C ASP A 3 -31.04 15.28 -9.37
N ALA A 4 -31.42 14.20 -10.05
CA ALA A 4 -30.96 12.86 -9.70
C ALA A 4 -29.41 12.84 -9.76
N PRO A 5 -28.73 12.11 -8.87
CA PRO A 5 -27.28 12.03 -8.88
C PRO A 5 -26.81 11.51 -10.24
N GLN A 6 -25.89 12.24 -10.87
CA GLN A 6 -25.35 11.88 -12.18
C GLN A 6 -24.79 10.45 -12.16
N PRO A 7 -25.06 9.63 -13.20
CA PRO A 7 -24.43 8.34 -13.34
C PRO A 7 -22.91 8.50 -13.39
N GLY A 8 -22.21 8.06 -12.34
CA GLY A 8 -20.76 8.22 -12.18
C GLY A 8 -20.35 9.08 -10.98
N ALA A 9 -21.25 9.87 -10.39
CA ALA A 9 -20.99 10.56 -9.15
C ALA A 9 -20.92 9.54 -8.00
N GLY A 10 -19.79 9.49 -7.30
CA GLY A 10 -19.61 8.58 -6.17
C GLY A 10 -20.48 8.98 -4.98
N LEU A 11 -20.98 8.01 -4.22
CA LEU A 11 -21.65 8.28 -2.94
C LEU A 11 -20.61 8.50 -1.86
N VAL A 12 -20.62 9.68 -1.22
CA VAL A 12 -19.80 9.99 -0.04
C VAL A 12 -20.72 10.26 1.15
N VAL A 13 -20.45 9.61 2.28
CA VAL A 13 -21.20 9.80 3.54
C VAL A 13 -20.20 9.93 4.68
N HIS A 14 -20.30 10.97 5.51
CA HIS A 14 -19.37 11.23 6.63
C HIS A 14 -17.88 11.11 6.24
N ASN A 15 -17.49 11.75 5.13
CA ASN A 15 -16.14 11.68 4.54
C ASN A 15 -15.68 10.27 4.12
N LYS A 16 -16.60 9.32 3.94
CA LYS A 16 -16.32 7.96 3.45
C LYS A 16 -16.92 7.78 2.06
N LEU A 17 -16.07 7.49 1.08
CA LEU A 17 -16.49 7.16 -0.28
C LEU A 17 -17.07 5.74 -0.31
N LEU A 18 -18.38 5.59 -0.42
CA LEU A 18 -19.06 4.30 -0.43
C LEU A 18 -19.13 3.68 -1.82
N THR A 19 -19.28 4.52 -2.85
CA THR A 19 -19.29 4.07 -4.25
C THR A 19 -18.54 5.06 -5.14
N TYR A 20 -17.93 4.56 -6.20
CA TYR A 20 -17.40 5.39 -7.29
C TYR A 20 -17.30 4.54 -8.56
N GLN A 21 -18.05 4.89 -9.60
CA GLN A 21 -18.19 4.05 -10.80
C GLN A 21 -18.61 2.61 -10.42
N ASP A 22 -17.87 1.59 -10.87
CA ASP A 22 -18.07 0.18 -10.56
C ASP A 22 -17.58 -0.25 -9.16
N LYS A 23 -17.04 0.69 -8.37
CA LYS A 23 -16.35 0.40 -7.12
C LYS A 23 -17.28 0.61 -5.93
N ARG A 24 -17.24 -0.33 -4.99
CA ARG A 24 -17.93 -0.25 -3.69
C ARG A 24 -16.94 -0.44 -2.56
N TYR A 25 -17.07 0.36 -1.51
CA TYR A 25 -16.13 0.41 -0.40
C TYR A 25 -16.86 0.18 0.92
N ARG A 26 -16.20 -0.49 1.86
CA ARG A 26 -16.68 -0.64 3.24
C ARG A 26 -15.59 -0.27 4.22
N TYR A 27 -15.99 0.36 5.31
CA TYR A 27 -15.10 0.85 6.34
C TYR A 27 -15.46 0.25 7.70
N ASP A 28 -14.48 0.11 8.59
CA ASP A 28 -14.74 -0.22 9.99
C ASP A 28 -15.19 1.01 10.80
N ALA A 29 -15.42 0.82 12.10
CA ALA A 29 -15.83 1.88 13.02
C ALA A 29 -14.77 2.99 13.16
N PHE A 30 -13.49 2.68 12.97
CA PHE A 30 -12.38 3.64 12.97
C PHE A 30 -12.22 4.36 11.62
N GLY A 31 -13.07 4.07 10.63
CA GLY A 31 -13.03 4.69 9.31
C GLY A 31 -11.95 4.12 8.39
N ARG A 32 -11.36 2.97 8.70
CA ARG A 32 -10.36 2.30 7.87
C ARG A 32 -11.05 1.45 6.81
N LEU A 33 -10.55 1.47 5.58
CA LEU A 33 -11.12 0.70 4.47
C LEU A 33 -10.90 -0.79 4.70
N ILE A 34 -11.94 -1.60 4.86
CA ILE A 34 -11.84 -3.05 5.09
C ILE A 34 -12.22 -3.89 3.86
N GLU A 35 -13.02 -3.35 2.95
CA GLU A 35 -13.34 -4.00 1.67
C GLU A 35 -13.40 -3.00 0.52
N LYS A 36 -12.86 -3.41 -0.63
CA LYS A 36 -13.04 -2.74 -1.92
C LYS A 36 -13.48 -3.77 -2.95
N ARG A 37 -14.61 -3.53 -3.62
CA ARG A 37 -15.12 -4.37 -4.70
C ARG A 37 -15.12 -3.60 -6.00
N SER A 38 -14.70 -4.23 -7.10
CA SER A 38 -14.79 -3.68 -8.46
C SER A 38 -15.09 -4.80 -9.46
N ALA A 39 -15.59 -4.46 -10.64
CA ALA A 39 -15.81 -5.43 -11.71
C ALA A 39 -14.47 -6.01 -12.20
N LYS A 40 -13.46 -5.14 -12.38
CA LYS A 40 -12.13 -5.54 -12.92
C LYS A 40 -11.28 -6.35 -11.94
N ARG A 41 -11.25 -5.98 -10.65
CA ARG A 41 -10.34 -6.61 -9.66
C ARG A 41 -11.05 -7.52 -8.66
N GLY A 42 -12.38 -7.64 -8.74
CA GLY A 42 -13.17 -8.39 -7.76
C GLY A 42 -13.14 -7.76 -6.37
N LEU A 43 -13.26 -8.59 -5.34
CA LEU A 43 -13.19 -8.20 -3.93
C LEU A 43 -11.73 -8.15 -3.45
N GLN A 44 -11.38 -7.09 -2.74
CA GLN A 44 -10.15 -6.94 -1.96
C GLN A 44 -10.53 -6.71 -0.50
N ARG A 45 -9.83 -7.39 0.42
CA ARG A 45 -9.96 -7.22 1.87
C ARG A 45 -8.67 -6.63 2.43
N PHE A 46 -8.79 -5.76 3.43
CA PHE A 46 -7.66 -5.05 4.03
C PHE A 46 -7.62 -5.33 5.52
N GLY A 47 -6.44 -5.72 6.02
CA GLY A 47 -6.18 -6.04 7.42
C GLY A 47 -5.23 -5.01 8.03
N TYR A 48 -5.50 -4.64 9.29
CA TYR A 48 -4.75 -3.63 10.03
C TYR A 48 -4.27 -4.19 11.36
N ASP A 49 -3.14 -3.68 11.85
CA ASP A 49 -2.71 -3.92 13.23
C ASP A 49 -3.42 -2.97 14.24
N ALA A 50 -3.06 -3.11 15.51
CA ALA A 50 -3.59 -2.28 16.60
C ALA A 50 -3.22 -0.79 16.47
N GLU A 51 -2.14 -0.47 15.75
CA GLU A 51 -1.69 0.90 15.47
C GLU A 51 -2.33 1.46 14.19
N SER A 52 -3.33 0.78 13.63
CA SER A 52 -4.02 1.17 12.40
C SER A 52 -3.14 1.21 11.15
N ARG A 53 -2.04 0.48 11.13
CA ARG A 53 -1.19 0.30 9.94
C ARG A 53 -1.71 -0.86 9.11
N LEU A 54 -1.73 -0.71 7.78
CA LEU A 54 -2.15 -1.76 6.85
C LEU A 54 -1.09 -2.87 6.82
N ILE A 55 -1.45 -4.08 7.22
CA ILE A 55 -0.54 -5.25 7.29
C ILE A 55 -0.90 -6.36 6.29
N GLU A 56 -2.13 -6.38 5.76
CA GLU A 56 -2.53 -7.38 4.77
C GLU A 56 -3.50 -6.80 3.72
N VAL A 57 -3.29 -7.12 2.45
CA VAL A 57 -4.28 -6.97 1.38
C VAL A 57 -4.50 -8.32 0.72
N ARG A 58 -5.73 -8.82 0.78
CA ARG A 58 -6.12 -10.11 0.19
C ARG A 58 -7.07 -9.90 -0.99
N ASN A 59 -6.70 -10.41 -2.15
CA ASN A 59 -7.50 -10.34 -3.36
C ASN A 59 -8.43 -11.55 -3.49
N LYS A 60 -9.53 -11.40 -4.25
CA LYS A 60 -10.53 -12.46 -4.48
C LYS A 60 -9.93 -13.74 -5.04
N ASN A 61 -8.89 -13.63 -5.88
CA ASN A 61 -8.21 -14.80 -6.47
C ASN A 61 -7.35 -15.56 -5.45
N GLY A 62 -7.18 -15.06 -4.22
CA GLY A 62 -6.39 -15.68 -3.17
C GLY A 62 -4.97 -15.13 -3.03
N SER A 63 -4.52 -14.21 -3.91
CA SER A 63 -3.22 -13.57 -3.74
C SER A 63 -3.24 -12.60 -2.56
N VAL A 64 -2.09 -12.48 -1.89
CA VAL A 64 -1.94 -11.71 -0.66
C VAL A 64 -0.72 -10.83 -0.75
N VAL A 65 -0.85 -9.58 -0.31
CA VAL A 65 0.28 -8.68 -0.02
C VAL A 65 0.34 -8.49 1.49
N ARG A 66 1.52 -8.59 2.09
CA ARG A 66 1.74 -8.28 3.51
C ARG A 66 2.76 -7.18 3.67
N MET A 67 2.65 -6.45 4.77
CA MET A 67 3.58 -5.39 5.13
C MET A 67 4.00 -5.55 6.59
N THR A 68 5.29 -5.38 6.85
CA THR A 68 5.88 -5.40 8.19
C THR A 68 6.42 -4.01 8.50
N TYR A 69 6.24 -3.57 9.75
CA TYR A 69 6.65 -2.26 10.23
C TYR A 69 7.57 -2.42 11.44
N ASP A 70 8.48 -1.47 11.61
CA ASP A 70 9.24 -1.33 12.85
C ASP A 70 8.45 -0.56 13.93
N PRO A 71 8.94 -0.47 15.17
CA PRO A 71 8.26 0.24 16.26
C PRO A 71 8.04 1.74 16.03
N LEU A 72 8.74 2.36 15.08
CA LEU A 72 8.51 3.76 14.69
C LEU A 72 7.42 3.89 13.61
N GLY A 73 6.80 2.78 13.21
CA GLY A 73 5.76 2.75 12.18
C GLY A 73 6.30 2.82 10.75
N ARG A 74 7.61 2.67 10.55
CA ARG A 74 8.22 2.67 9.21
C ARG A 74 8.09 1.27 8.62
N ARG A 75 7.66 1.18 7.35
CA ARG A 75 7.55 -0.12 6.67
C ARG A 75 8.95 -0.64 6.39
N ILE A 76 9.27 -1.86 6.86
CA ILE A 76 10.58 -2.50 6.65
C ILE A 76 10.52 -3.63 5.61
N GLU A 77 9.33 -4.19 5.38
CA GLU A 77 9.15 -5.29 4.41
C GLU A 77 7.77 -5.21 3.75
N LYS A 78 7.72 -5.64 2.48
CA LYS A 78 6.50 -5.93 1.74
C LYS A 78 6.69 -7.27 1.02
N THR A 79 5.80 -8.23 1.27
CA THR A 79 5.80 -9.51 0.56
C THR A 79 4.55 -9.68 -0.28
N GLU A 80 4.68 -10.32 -1.43
CA GLU A 80 3.59 -10.63 -2.35
C GLU A 80 3.56 -12.13 -2.57
N HIS A 81 2.39 -12.75 -2.39
CA HIS A 81 2.20 -14.19 -2.55
C HIS A 81 1.06 -14.47 -3.51
N ALA A 82 1.24 -15.49 -4.34
CA ALA A 82 0.20 -16.07 -5.16
C ALA A 82 -0.83 -16.81 -4.27
N PRO A 83 -1.97 -17.23 -4.85
CA PRO A 83 -2.84 -18.19 -4.18
C PRO A 83 -2.03 -19.41 -3.72
N HIS A 84 -2.35 -19.96 -2.56
CA HIS A 84 -1.61 -21.07 -1.90
C HIS A 84 -0.21 -20.71 -1.36
N GLY A 85 0.16 -19.43 -1.34
CA GLY A 85 1.32 -18.94 -0.59
C GLY A 85 2.65 -18.90 -1.33
N TYR A 86 2.67 -19.28 -2.62
CA TYR A 86 3.90 -19.19 -3.43
C TYR A 86 4.42 -17.73 -3.47
N PRO A 87 5.68 -17.47 -3.11
CA PRO A 87 6.22 -16.11 -3.09
C PRO A 87 6.37 -15.55 -4.50
N LEU A 88 5.82 -14.36 -4.74
CA LEU A 88 5.89 -13.63 -6.00
C LEU A 88 6.88 -12.46 -5.95
N GLY A 89 7.08 -11.88 -4.76
CA GLY A 89 7.98 -10.76 -4.61
C GLY A 89 8.21 -10.39 -3.16
N GLU A 90 9.38 -9.80 -2.92
CA GLU A 90 9.74 -9.20 -1.66
C GLU A 90 10.34 -7.82 -1.95
N THR A 91 10.04 -6.86 -1.08
CA THR A 91 10.68 -5.55 -1.07
C THR A 91 11.08 -5.23 0.36
N ARG A 92 12.36 -4.90 0.57
CA ARG A 92 12.91 -4.50 1.86
C ARG A 92 13.21 -3.01 1.83
N PHE A 93 12.96 -2.34 2.95
CA PHE A 93 13.14 -0.90 3.08
C PHE A 93 14.12 -0.61 4.22
N THR A 94 15.12 0.20 3.95
CA THR A 94 16.08 0.71 4.93
C THR A 94 15.81 2.18 5.15
N TRP A 95 15.87 2.62 6.41
CA TRP A 95 15.53 3.97 6.82
C TRP A 95 16.69 4.64 7.55
N ASP A 96 16.86 5.93 7.32
CA ASP A 96 17.69 6.83 8.11
C ASP A 96 16.78 7.85 8.80
N GLY A 97 16.62 7.76 10.12
CA GLY A 97 15.58 8.51 10.84
C GLY A 97 14.19 8.24 10.23
N LEU A 98 13.46 9.27 9.80
CA LEU A 98 12.18 9.12 9.08
C LEU A 98 12.34 9.18 7.55
N ARG A 99 13.58 9.18 7.04
CA ARG A 99 13.91 9.19 5.61
C ARG A 99 14.03 7.77 5.09
N LEU A 100 13.38 7.48 3.96
CA LEU A 100 13.59 6.21 3.28
C LEU A 100 14.96 6.27 2.64
N LEU A 101 15.92 5.49 3.13
CA LEU A 101 17.28 5.47 2.59
C LEU A 101 17.35 4.57 1.37
N GLN A 102 16.82 3.35 1.46
CA GLN A 102 16.96 2.35 0.41
C GLN A 102 15.71 1.50 0.25
N GLU A 103 15.38 1.17 -0.99
CA GLU A 103 14.48 0.08 -1.35
C GLU A 103 15.28 -1.02 -2.05
N HIS A 104 15.09 -2.27 -1.64
CA HIS A 104 15.68 -3.42 -2.32
C HIS A 104 14.58 -4.38 -2.77
N ARG A 105 14.53 -4.66 -4.07
CA ARG A 105 13.53 -5.53 -4.70
C ARG A 105 14.22 -6.46 -5.70
N HIS A 106 14.29 -7.75 -5.37
CA HIS A 106 15.00 -8.76 -6.16
C HIS A 106 16.47 -8.41 -6.43
N GLN A 107 16.80 -7.94 -7.63
CA GLN A 107 18.16 -7.53 -8.02
C GLN A 107 18.27 -6.01 -8.19
N GLN A 108 17.18 -5.27 -7.90
CA GLN A 108 17.10 -3.83 -8.03
C GLN A 108 17.25 -3.20 -6.65
N THR A 109 18.10 -2.19 -6.57
CA THR A 109 18.25 -1.34 -5.39
C THR A 109 18.00 0.10 -5.80
N SER A 110 17.21 0.83 -5.03
CA SER A 110 17.02 2.28 -5.17
C SER A 110 17.52 2.97 -3.91
N LEU A 111 18.51 3.85 -4.03
CA LEU A 111 19.00 4.71 -2.97
C LEU A 111 18.38 6.11 -3.12
N TYR A 112 17.88 6.67 -2.03
CA TYR A 112 17.32 8.01 -2.00
C TYR A 112 18.29 8.96 -1.29
N LEU A 113 18.60 10.06 -1.96
CA LEU A 113 19.47 11.12 -1.46
C LEU A 113 18.62 12.33 -1.11
N TYR A 114 18.96 12.99 -0.02
CA TYR A 114 18.24 14.14 0.52
C TYR A 114 19.17 15.35 0.59
N GLU A 115 18.60 16.55 0.56
CA GLU A 115 19.33 17.78 0.82
C GLU A 115 19.59 17.94 2.32
N ASP A 116 20.87 18.12 2.67
CA ASP A 116 21.36 18.26 4.05
C ASP A 116 20.75 17.22 5.03
N GLU A 117 20.41 17.67 6.23
CA GLU A 117 19.68 16.89 7.25
C GLU A 117 18.15 17.05 7.13
N GLY A 118 17.69 17.60 6.00
CA GLY A 118 16.28 17.82 5.71
C GLY A 118 15.56 16.55 5.23
N TYR A 119 14.27 16.73 4.94
CA TYR A 119 13.40 15.70 4.36
C TYR A 119 13.14 15.91 2.86
N GLU A 120 13.87 16.84 2.24
CA GLU A 120 13.71 17.21 0.84
C GLU A 120 14.51 16.23 -0.04
N PRO A 121 13.84 15.41 -0.87
CA PRO A 121 14.54 14.44 -1.71
C PRO A 121 15.25 15.16 -2.86
N LEU A 122 16.56 14.93 -2.96
CA LEU A 122 17.41 15.48 -4.00
C LEU A 122 17.47 14.58 -5.24
N ALA A 123 17.68 13.28 -5.02
CA ALA A 123 17.84 12.32 -6.12
C ALA A 123 17.47 10.89 -5.72
N ARG A 124 17.20 10.05 -6.74
CA ARG A 124 17.12 8.59 -6.61
C ARG A 124 18.15 7.96 -7.53
N VAL A 125 18.96 7.05 -6.98
CA VAL A 125 19.95 6.27 -7.74
C VAL A 125 19.48 4.83 -7.80
N ASP A 126 19.18 4.34 -9.01
CA ASP A 126 18.75 2.96 -9.24
C ASP A 126 19.93 2.10 -9.73
N GLY A 127 20.14 0.97 -9.08
CA GLY A 127 21.17 0.00 -9.41
C GLY A 127 20.59 -1.40 -9.65
N THR A 128 21.26 -2.18 -10.50
CA THR A 128 20.93 -3.59 -10.75
C THR A 128 22.17 -4.46 -10.56
N GLY A 129 22.09 -5.49 -9.71
CA GLY A 129 23.11 -6.54 -9.64
C GLY A 129 23.49 -7.00 -8.22
N PRO A 130 24.30 -8.06 -8.13
CA PRO A 130 24.56 -8.78 -6.87
C PRO A 130 25.55 -8.08 -5.91
N LEU A 131 26.12 -6.92 -6.26
CA LEU A 131 27.31 -6.35 -5.61
C LEU A 131 27.11 -5.00 -4.90
N GLN A 132 25.87 -4.52 -4.72
CA GLN A 132 25.65 -3.30 -3.95
C GLN A 132 25.35 -3.65 -2.49
N LYS A 133 26.42 -3.66 -1.69
CA LYS A 133 26.40 -3.62 -0.22
C LYS A 133 26.87 -2.26 0.25
#